data_AF-A0A6L2PYF0-F1
#
_entry.id   AF-A0A6L2PYF0-F1
#
_cell.length_a   1.000
_cell.length_b   1.000
_cell.length_c   1.000
_cell.angle_alpha   90.00
_cell.angle_beta   90.00
_cell.angle_gamma   90.00
#
_symmetry.space_group_name_H-M   'P 1'
#
loop_
_entity.id
_entity.type
_entity.pdbx_description
1 polymer ?
#
loop_
_entity_poly.entity_id
_entity_poly.type
_entity_poly.pdbx_seq_one_letter_code
_entity_poly.pdbx_strand_id
1 'polypeptide(L)'
;MWGTCTNGTEGLGCGRPETFRNCADVTIVTSTAGLPPIFIGQQDNPFLLYYRDSRLPSLVSPLIIRQQVCLPTPFFRRLPGVEEWCQSNCLRYPPNCSPLICHCPEVCDAIGELEGRAGADVYCLDKCIVYPSQCPAERCRCY
;
A
#
# COMPACT_ATOMS: atom_id res chain seq x y z
N MET A 1 27.63 21.89 -16.39
CA MET A 1 28.06 22.39 -17.70
C MET A 1 28.13 23.90 -17.66
N TRP A 2 29.10 24.52 -18.33
CA TRP A 2 29.18 25.97 -18.51
C TRP A 2 28.38 26.37 -19.74
N GLY A 3 27.62 27.46 -19.69
CA GLY A 3 26.86 27.94 -20.84
C GLY A 3 26.27 29.33 -20.62
N THR A 4 25.57 29.85 -21.62
CA THR A 4 24.97 31.18 -21.59
C THR A 4 23.61 31.16 -20.88
N CYS A 5 23.45 32.04 -19.90
CA CYS A 5 22.22 32.25 -19.13
C CYS A 5 21.27 33.20 -19.88
N THR A 6 20.00 33.28 -19.45
CA THR A 6 18.96 34.13 -20.08
C THR A 6 19.26 35.63 -20.00
N ASN A 7 20.06 36.06 -19.04
CA ASN A 7 20.56 37.43 -18.88
C ASN A 7 21.82 37.73 -19.70
N GLY A 8 22.27 36.81 -20.56
CA GLY A 8 23.45 36.96 -21.41
C GLY A 8 24.79 36.72 -20.72
N THR A 9 24.83 36.47 -19.41
CA THR A 9 26.06 36.07 -18.71
C THR A 9 26.37 34.60 -18.96
N GLU A 10 27.63 34.20 -18.85
CA GLU A 10 27.99 32.78 -18.87
C GLU A 10 28.28 32.27 -17.46
N GLY A 11 27.88 31.02 -17.18
CA GLY A 11 28.07 30.43 -15.87
C GLY A 11 27.82 28.93 -15.82
N LEU A 12 28.18 28.35 -14.68
CA LEU A 12 27.93 26.95 -14.36
C LEU A 12 26.43 26.71 -14.13
N GLY A 13 25.86 25.72 -14.80
CA GLY A 13 24.43 25.42 -14.75
C GLY A 13 23.58 26.17 -15.78
N CYS A 14 24.20 27.07 -16.56
CA CYS A 14 23.58 27.70 -17.72
C CYS A 14 23.88 26.92 -19.01
N GLY A 15 23.07 27.15 -20.05
CA GLY A 15 23.10 26.36 -21.28
C GLY A 15 22.25 25.08 -21.21
N ARG A 16 22.38 24.20 -22.20
CA ARG A 16 21.62 22.94 -22.27
C ARG A 16 22.32 21.88 -21.41
N PRO A 17 21.74 21.41 -20.30
CA PRO A 17 22.33 20.32 -19.54
C PRO A 17 22.22 18.99 -20.30
N GLU A 18 23.10 18.04 -19.97
CA GLU A 18 22.90 16.64 -20.32
C GLU A 18 21.73 16.08 -19.50
N THR A 19 20.76 15.46 -20.18
CA THR A 19 19.59 14.83 -19.55
C THR A 19 19.66 13.32 -19.77
N PHE A 20 19.69 12.56 -18.68
CA PHE A 20 19.59 11.10 -18.71
C PHE A 20 18.16 10.68 -18.41
N ARG A 21 17.54 9.91 -19.32
CA ARG A 21 16.18 9.40 -19.15
C ARG A 21 16.19 7.87 -19.27
N ASN A 22 15.57 7.22 -18.30
CA ASN A 22 15.25 5.80 -18.36
C ASN A 22 13.73 5.63 -18.31
N CYS A 23 13.22 4.65 -19.04
CA CYS A 23 11.82 4.24 -18.98
C CYS A 23 11.74 2.88 -18.29
N ALA A 24 10.70 2.67 -17.49
CA ALA A 24 10.40 1.38 -16.87
C ALA A 24 8.96 1.00 -17.22
N ASP A 25 8.77 -0.26 -17.57
CA ASP A 25 7.44 -0.84 -17.68
C ASP A 25 6.98 -1.22 -16.27
N VAL A 26 5.90 -0.59 -15.80
CA VAL A 26 5.34 -0.82 -14.47
C VAL A 26 3.86 -1.17 -14.60
N THR A 27 3.40 -2.10 -13.75
CA THR A 27 1.97 -2.37 -13.57
C THR A 27 1.62 -2.03 -12.13
N ILE A 28 0.63 -1.16 -11.94
CA ILE A 28 0.15 -0.77 -10.61
C ILE A 28 -1.13 -1.55 -10.34
N VAL A 29 -1.10 -2.39 -9.32
CA VAL A 29 -2.26 -3.17 -8.88
C VAL A 29 -2.67 -2.66 -7.51
N THR A 30 -3.96 -2.36 -7.34
CA THR A 30 -4.48 -1.83 -6.08
C THR A 30 -4.78 -2.99 -5.14
N SER A 31 -3.97 -3.17 -4.08
CA SER A 31 -4.30 -4.05 -2.96
C SER A 31 -5.26 -3.39 -1.95
N THR A 32 -5.80 -2.22 -2.29
CA THR A 32 -6.86 -1.53 -1.56
C THR A 32 -8.03 -1.28 -2.51
N ALA A 33 -9.25 -1.48 -2.02
CA ALA A 33 -10.47 -0.96 -2.60
C ALA A 33 -10.49 0.56 -2.39
N GLY A 34 -9.56 1.24 -3.04
CA GLY A 34 -9.45 2.69 -3.12
C GLY A 34 -9.31 3.03 -4.59
N LEU A 35 -10.13 3.96 -5.04
CA LEU A 35 -10.15 4.47 -6.42
C LEU A 35 -8.73 4.76 -6.96
N PRO A 36 -8.52 4.62 -8.29
CA PRO A 36 -7.23 4.70 -8.99
C PRO A 36 -6.41 5.98 -8.68
N PRO A 37 -5.12 6.00 -9.06
CA PRO A 37 -4.16 7.02 -8.62
C PRO A 37 -4.54 8.48 -8.94
N ILE A 38 -4.13 9.33 -8.00
CA ILE A 38 -4.60 10.68 -7.66
C ILE A 38 -4.00 11.77 -8.58
N PHE A 39 -3.72 11.50 -9.86
CA PHE A 39 -3.10 12.51 -10.74
C PHE A 39 -4.04 13.66 -11.15
N ILE A 40 -5.29 13.64 -10.69
CA ILE A 40 -6.29 14.69 -10.92
C ILE A 40 -6.40 15.49 -9.62
N GLY A 41 -5.78 16.67 -9.59
CA GLY A 41 -6.10 17.76 -8.67
C GLY A 41 -6.27 17.37 -7.20
N GLN A 42 -5.15 17.29 -6.48
CA GLN A 42 -5.00 16.96 -5.07
C GLN A 42 -5.73 17.89 -4.05
N GLN A 43 -6.60 18.79 -4.51
CA GLN A 43 -7.19 19.82 -3.65
C GLN A 43 -8.53 19.44 -3.01
N ASP A 44 -9.35 18.58 -3.62
CA ASP A 44 -10.67 18.25 -3.05
C ASP A 44 -11.03 16.80 -3.39
N ASN A 45 -10.56 15.83 -2.60
CA ASN A 45 -11.25 14.55 -2.53
C ASN A 45 -12.37 14.70 -1.50
N PRO A 46 -13.63 14.99 -1.89
CA PRO A 46 -14.72 15.25 -0.96
C PRO A 46 -15.09 14.01 -0.12
N PHE A 47 -14.56 12.84 -0.47
CA PHE A 47 -14.76 11.59 0.25
C PHE A 47 -13.59 11.23 1.17
N LEU A 48 -12.53 12.05 1.21
CA LEU A 48 -11.42 11.79 2.13
C LEU A 48 -11.89 12.03 3.57
N LEU A 49 -12.02 10.94 4.31
CA LEU A 49 -12.37 11.00 5.72
C LEU A 49 -11.18 11.54 6.50
N TYR A 50 -11.42 12.56 7.31
CA TYR A 50 -10.43 13.08 8.23
C TYR A 50 -10.81 12.69 9.65
N TYR A 51 -9.81 12.36 10.45
CA TYR A 51 -10.02 12.15 11.88
C TYR A 51 -9.24 13.19 12.68
N ARG A 52 -9.72 13.44 13.90
CA ARG A 52 -9.05 14.26 14.90
C ARG A 52 -8.58 13.34 16.02
N ASP A 53 -7.28 13.23 16.20
CA ASP A 53 -6.75 12.37 17.26
C ASP A 53 -7.08 12.99 18.63
N SER A 54 -7.66 12.20 19.52
CA SER A 54 -7.86 12.57 20.92
C SER A 54 -6.56 12.94 21.65
N ARG A 55 -5.43 12.35 21.25
CA ARG A 55 -4.10 12.59 21.83
C ARG A 55 -3.46 13.87 21.30
N LEU A 56 -3.81 14.29 20.07
CA LEU A 56 -3.32 15.50 19.41
C LEU A 56 -4.49 16.24 18.73
N PRO A 57 -5.35 16.92 19.51
CA PRO A 57 -6.56 17.54 18.99
C PRO A 57 -6.28 18.74 18.06
N SER A 58 -5.04 19.24 17.97
CA SER A 58 -4.69 20.29 17.00
C SER A 58 -4.44 19.76 15.59
N LEU A 59 -4.27 18.44 15.41
CA LEU A 59 -3.92 17.84 14.13
C LEU A 59 -5.12 17.05 13.57
N VAL A 60 -5.61 17.49 12.42
CA VAL A 60 -6.59 16.76 11.61
C VAL A 60 -5.82 16.01 10.54
N SER A 61 -5.91 14.69 10.54
CA SER A 61 -5.16 13.82 9.62
C SER A 61 -6.12 13.04 8.71
N PRO A 62 -5.77 12.80 7.44
CA PRO A 62 -6.56 11.93 6.57
C PRO A 62 -6.52 10.49 7.09
N LEU A 63 -7.67 9.85 7.14
CA LEU A 63 -7.81 8.45 7.53
C LEU A 63 -7.42 7.57 6.33
N ILE A 64 -6.22 7.01 6.38
CA ILE A 64 -5.72 6.08 5.36
C ILE A 64 -5.68 4.68 5.96
N ILE A 65 -6.65 3.84 5.62
CA ILE A 65 -6.65 2.42 5.98
C ILE A 65 -6.09 1.65 4.79
N ARG A 66 -4.83 1.20 4.88
CA ARG A 66 -4.18 0.41 3.82
C ARG A 66 -4.51 -1.07 3.89
N GLN A 67 -4.82 -1.54 5.10
CA GLN A 67 -5.05 -2.95 5.37
C GLN A 67 -6.48 -3.31 4.96
N GLN A 68 -6.65 -4.35 4.14
CA GLN A 68 -7.97 -4.88 3.79
C GLN A 68 -8.32 -6.15 4.56
N VAL A 69 -7.28 -6.90 4.91
CA VAL A 69 -7.42 -8.17 5.63
C VAL A 69 -6.40 -8.21 6.75
N CYS A 70 -6.87 -8.63 7.91
CA CYS A 70 -6.07 -8.90 9.09
C CYS A 70 -6.36 -10.33 9.52
N LEU A 71 -5.32 -11.15 9.55
CA LEU A 71 -5.39 -12.57 9.83
C LEU A 71 -4.74 -12.87 11.18
N PRO A 72 -5.17 -13.92 11.88
CA PRO A 72 -4.49 -14.37 13.09
C PRO A 72 -3.07 -14.86 12.77
N THR A 73 -2.12 -14.62 13.68
CA THR A 73 -0.80 -15.25 13.57
C THR A 73 -0.92 -16.78 13.67
N PRO A 74 0.09 -17.55 13.20
CA PRO A 74 0.02 -19.02 13.16
C PRO A 74 -0.34 -19.66 14.51
N PHE A 75 0.01 -19.00 15.62
CA PHE A 75 -0.26 -19.46 16.98
C PHE A 75 -1.75 -19.38 17.36
N PHE A 76 -2.45 -18.34 16.92
CA PHE A 76 -3.86 -18.08 17.27
C PHE A 76 -4.85 -18.50 16.17
N ARG A 77 -4.36 -18.93 14.99
CA ARG A 77 -5.19 -19.34 13.84
C ARG A 77 -6.19 -20.46 14.13
N ARG A 78 -5.91 -21.33 15.10
CA ARG A 78 -6.80 -22.46 15.45
C ARG A 78 -7.96 -22.08 16.36
N LEU A 79 -7.93 -20.88 16.94
CA LEU A 79 -8.98 -20.43 17.86
C LEU A 79 -10.15 -19.83 17.05
N PRO A 80 -11.38 -20.31 17.27
CA PRO A 80 -12.55 -19.79 16.57
C PRO A 80 -12.81 -18.32 16.95
N GLY A 81 -13.22 -17.51 15.96
CA GLY A 81 -13.57 -16.09 16.16
C GLY A 81 -12.39 -15.10 16.19
N VAL A 82 -11.14 -15.58 16.23
CA VAL A 82 -9.97 -14.67 16.21
C VAL A 82 -9.84 -13.95 14.86
N GLU A 83 -10.24 -14.59 13.77
CA GLU A 83 -10.21 -13.97 12.44
C GLU A 83 -11.14 -12.76 12.34
N GLU A 84 -12.41 -12.91 12.76
CA GLU A 84 -13.38 -11.80 12.84
C GLU A 84 -12.93 -10.71 13.82
N TRP A 85 -12.29 -11.11 14.92
CA TRP A 85 -11.73 -10.18 15.91
C TRP A 85 -10.58 -9.35 15.31
N CYS A 86 -9.64 -9.99 14.61
CA CYS A 86 -8.55 -9.30 13.93
C CYS A 86 -9.09 -8.30 12.92
N GLN A 87 -10.07 -8.71 12.11
CA GLN A 87 -10.70 -7.81 11.15
C GLN A 87 -11.37 -6.61 11.81
N SER A 88 -12.16 -6.84 12.85
CA SER A 88 -12.93 -5.77 13.48
C SER A 88 -12.08 -4.82 14.32
N ASN A 89 -11.02 -5.30 14.96
CA ASN A 89 -10.21 -4.49 15.88
C ASN A 89 -9.00 -3.85 15.21
N CYS A 90 -8.39 -4.52 14.23
CA CYS A 90 -7.24 -3.98 13.52
C CYS A 90 -7.65 -2.94 12.47
N LEU A 91 -8.76 -3.15 11.75
CA LEU A 91 -9.25 -2.20 10.75
C LEU A 91 -10.08 -1.05 11.32
N ARG A 92 -10.30 -1.04 12.64
CA ARG A 92 -10.98 0.07 13.32
C ARG A 92 -10.03 1.26 13.49
N TYR A 93 -10.61 2.46 13.57
CA TYR A 93 -9.91 3.66 14.02
C TYR A 93 -10.38 4.10 15.43
N PRO A 94 -9.49 4.36 16.40
CA PRO A 94 -8.06 4.02 16.39
C PRO A 94 -7.84 2.50 16.35
N PRO A 95 -6.76 2.01 15.71
CA PRO A 95 -6.51 0.58 15.59
C PRO A 95 -6.17 -0.03 16.96
N ASN A 96 -6.82 -1.15 17.27
CA ASN A 96 -6.53 -1.96 18.45
C ASN A 96 -6.00 -3.33 18.00
N CYS A 97 -4.82 -3.33 17.39
CA CYS A 97 -4.21 -4.52 16.82
C CYS A 97 -2.95 -4.89 17.59
N SER A 98 -2.95 -6.07 18.23
CA SER A 98 -1.73 -6.63 18.83
C SER A 98 -0.96 -7.42 17.77
N PRO A 99 0.32 -7.10 17.50
CA PRO A 99 1.13 -7.80 16.49
C PRO A 99 1.44 -9.26 16.88
N LEU A 100 1.21 -9.64 18.15
CA LEU A 100 1.36 -11.02 18.61
C LEU A 100 0.19 -11.90 18.18
N ILE A 101 -1.00 -11.31 18.05
CA ILE A 101 -2.26 -12.03 17.80
C ILE A 101 -2.65 -11.95 16.32
N CYS A 102 -2.49 -10.76 15.72
CA CYS A 102 -2.93 -10.49 14.35
C CYS A 102 -1.80 -9.94 13.50
N HIS A 103 -1.81 -10.27 12.21
CA HIS A 103 -0.97 -9.64 11.19
C HIS A 103 -1.86 -9.20 10.03
N CYS A 104 -1.57 -8.05 9.43
CA CYS A 104 -2.34 -7.52 8.30
C CYS A 104 -1.39 -7.40 7.11
N PRO A 105 -1.33 -8.41 6.23
CA PRO A 105 -0.38 -8.41 5.13
C PRO A 105 -0.75 -7.36 4.09
N GLU A 106 0.25 -6.69 3.54
CA GLU A 106 0.09 -5.71 2.46
C GLU A 106 0.69 -6.19 1.14
N VAL A 107 1.65 -7.14 1.24
CA VAL A 107 2.38 -7.68 0.11
C VAL A 107 2.14 -9.19 0.03
N CYS A 108 1.99 -9.69 -1.19
CA CYS A 108 1.89 -11.12 -1.46
C CYS A 108 2.78 -11.46 -2.66
N ASP A 109 3.63 -12.46 -2.48
CA ASP A 109 4.47 -13.01 -3.54
C ASP A 109 3.95 -14.40 -3.95
N ALA A 110 4.03 -14.70 -5.24
CA ALA A 110 3.80 -16.03 -5.75
C ALA A 110 4.99 -16.96 -5.43
N ILE A 111 4.68 -18.11 -4.85
CA ILE A 111 5.66 -19.15 -4.50
C ILE A 111 5.29 -20.49 -5.15
N GLY A 112 6.24 -21.44 -5.14
CA GLY A 112 6.01 -22.79 -5.62
C GLY A 112 5.73 -22.81 -7.13
N GLU A 113 4.62 -23.44 -7.54
CA GLU A 113 4.32 -23.60 -8.97
C GLU A 113 4.03 -22.29 -9.73
N LEU A 114 3.64 -21.24 -9.00
CA LEU A 114 3.28 -19.93 -9.55
C LEU A 114 4.46 -18.96 -9.62
N GLU A 115 5.58 -19.30 -8.98
CA GLU A 115 6.78 -18.46 -8.93
C GLU A 115 7.26 -18.10 -10.34
N GLY A 116 7.54 -16.81 -10.57
CA GLY A 116 8.05 -16.29 -11.84
C GLY A 116 7.05 -16.22 -13.00
N ARG A 117 5.77 -16.60 -12.80
CA ARG A 117 4.74 -16.46 -13.83
C ARG A 117 4.18 -15.03 -13.85
N ALA A 118 4.06 -14.46 -15.05
CA ALA A 118 3.47 -13.14 -15.23
C ALA A 118 2.02 -13.10 -14.68
N GLY A 119 1.75 -12.15 -13.78
CA GLY A 119 0.44 -11.97 -13.14
C GLY A 119 0.16 -12.90 -11.95
N ALA A 120 1.12 -13.71 -11.52
CA ALA A 120 0.93 -14.60 -10.36
C ALA A 120 0.82 -13.84 -9.04
N ASP A 121 1.58 -12.77 -8.86
CA ASP A 121 1.50 -11.93 -7.64
C ASP A 121 0.13 -11.26 -7.55
N VAL A 122 -0.44 -10.83 -8.68
CA VAL A 122 -1.80 -10.28 -8.77
C VAL A 122 -2.84 -11.32 -8.32
N TYR A 123 -2.71 -12.55 -8.82
CA TYR A 123 -3.57 -13.65 -8.38
C TYR A 123 -3.47 -13.90 -6.86
N CYS A 124 -2.26 -13.83 -6.29
CA CYS A 124 -2.07 -13.98 -4.86
C CYS A 124 -2.70 -12.82 -4.07
N LEU A 125 -2.51 -11.57 -4.52
CA LEU A 125 -3.17 -10.40 -3.92
C LEU A 125 -4.70 -10.57 -3.91
N ASP A 126 -5.30 -10.93 -5.05
CA ASP A 126 -6.75 -11.09 -5.20
C ASP A 126 -7.34 -12.22 -4.33
N LYS A 127 -6.55 -13.26 -4.03
CA LYS A 127 -7.00 -14.40 -3.23
C LYS A 127 -6.71 -14.24 -1.74
N CYS A 128 -5.64 -13.54 -1.40
CA CYS A 128 -5.14 -13.46 -0.04
C CYS A 128 -5.51 -12.14 0.65
N ILE A 129 -5.47 -11.00 -0.05
CA ILE A 129 -5.78 -9.66 0.49
C ILE A 129 -7.27 -9.33 0.31
N VAL A 130 -8.13 -10.32 0.54
CA VAL A 130 -9.59 -10.17 0.48
C VAL A 130 -10.19 -10.91 1.67
N TYR A 131 -11.29 -10.39 2.23
CA TYR A 131 -12.01 -11.05 3.32
C TYR A 131 -13.34 -11.66 2.84
N PRO A 132 -13.65 -12.93 3.15
CA PRO A 132 -12.79 -13.91 3.81
C PRO A 132 -11.63 -14.35 2.90
N SER A 133 -10.45 -14.58 3.49
CA SER A 133 -9.26 -14.93 2.71
C SER A 133 -9.31 -16.38 2.24
N GLN A 134 -9.05 -16.60 0.94
CA GLN A 134 -8.97 -17.94 0.33
C GLN A 134 -7.55 -18.19 -0.17
N CYS A 135 -6.57 -17.79 0.65
CA CYS A 135 -5.17 -17.76 0.27
C CYS A 135 -4.57 -19.18 0.17
N PRO A 136 -4.09 -19.63 -1.01
CA PRO A 136 -3.45 -20.93 -1.15
C PRO A 136 -2.03 -20.88 -0.55
N ALA A 137 -1.85 -21.46 0.64
CA ALA A 137 -0.60 -21.38 1.41
C ALA A 137 0.65 -21.97 0.69
N GLU A 138 0.45 -22.93 -0.21
CA GLU A 138 1.54 -23.55 -0.98
C GLU A 138 1.95 -22.77 -2.24
N ARG A 139 1.14 -21.76 -2.63
CA ARG A 139 1.30 -21.02 -3.89
C ARG A 139 1.46 -19.52 -3.70
N CYS A 140 1.07 -19.00 -2.54
CA CYS A 140 1.13 -17.58 -2.22
C CYS A 140 1.67 -17.38 -0.81
N ARG A 141 2.59 -16.43 -0.66
CA ARG A 141 3.14 -16.01 0.63
C ARG A 141 2.88 -14.53 0.83
N CYS A 142 2.10 -14.19 1.86
CA CYS A 142 1.78 -12.80 2.19
C CYS A 142 2.36 -12.41 3.55
N TYR A 143 2.82 -11.17 3.65
CA TYR A 143 3.46 -10.62 4.85
C TYR A 143 3.10 -9.16 5.10
#